data_AF-A0A1B7N0P6-F1
#
_entry.id   AF-A0A1B7N0P6-F1
#
_cell.length_a   1.000
_cell.length_b   1.000
_cell.length_c   1.000
_cell.angle_alpha   90.00
_cell.angle_beta   90.00
_cell.angle_gamma   90.00
#
_symmetry.space_group_name_H-M   'P 1'
#
loop_
_entity.id
_entity.type
_entity.pdbx_description
1 polymer ?
#
loop_
_entity_poly.entity_id
_entity_poly.type
_entity_poly.pdbx_seq_one_letter_code
_entity_poly.pdbx_strand_id
1 'polypeptide(L)'
;MSFHLIHVDPHTLLQVQQSGLPAVVYRCEIQGVPCGLFVEGTTSAMSAHLRGHGIVGPDNASTSCTWGSCSKTFKRGSLSRHILTHLGVKVRCSVCRVVKCRRDLIRAHIKTSTSCHFASAETVDGPEGYIVAPMTWSAIHQV
;
A
#
# COMPACT_ATOMS: atom_id res chain seq x y z
N MET A 1 21.10 -0.02 19.24
CA MET A 1 20.15 -0.04 18.09
C MET A 1 18.83 0.46 18.63
N SER A 2 18.37 1.66 18.23
CA SER A 2 17.09 2.20 18.70
C SER A 2 15.95 1.45 18.02
N PHE A 3 15.16 0.71 18.79
CA PHE A 3 13.90 0.15 18.33
C PHE A 3 12.85 1.25 18.35
N HIS A 4 12.50 1.79 17.17
CA HIS A 4 11.32 2.63 17.06
C HIS A 4 10.08 1.74 17.10
N LEU A 5 9.29 1.86 18.16
CA LEU A 5 7.98 1.23 18.25
C LEU A 5 7.05 1.92 17.24
N ILE A 6 6.69 1.22 16.18
CA ILE A 6 5.67 1.66 15.23
C ILE A 6 4.34 0.97 15.53
N HIS A 7 3.26 1.75 15.54
CA HIS A 7 1.91 1.21 15.69
C HIS A 7 1.36 0.88 14.30
N VAL A 8 1.29 -0.40 13.99
CA VAL A 8 0.76 -0.89 12.71
C VAL A 8 -0.76 -1.04 12.80
N ASP A 9 -1.46 -0.71 11.73
CA ASP A 9 -2.90 -0.97 11.59
C ASP A 9 -3.22 -2.42 11.95
N PRO A 10 -4.19 -2.70 12.84
CA PRO A 10 -4.44 -4.05 13.35
C PRO A 10 -4.73 -5.07 12.24
N HIS A 11 -5.41 -4.66 11.16
CA HIS A 11 -5.70 -5.56 10.05
C HIS A 11 -4.44 -5.92 9.28
N THR A 12 -3.56 -4.95 9.06
CA THR A 12 -2.23 -5.18 8.45
C THR A 12 -1.38 -6.09 9.31
N LEU A 13 -1.35 -5.86 10.63
CA LEU A 13 -0.57 -6.67 11.56
C LEU A 13 -1.05 -8.14 11.56
N LEU A 14 -2.36 -8.37 11.65
CA LEU A 14 -2.95 -9.71 11.59
C LEU A 14 -2.60 -10.42 10.29
N GLN A 15 -2.68 -9.73 9.14
CA GLN A 15 -2.32 -10.29 7.83
C GLN A 15 -0.84 -10.71 7.77
N VAL A 16 0.07 -9.88 8.29
CA VAL A 16 1.51 -10.21 8.35
C VAL A 16 1.75 -11.46 9.20
N GLN A 17 1.14 -11.55 10.39
CA GLN A 17 1.31 -12.73 11.26
C GLN A 17 0.73 -13.99 10.64
N GLN A 18 -0.43 -13.92 9.99
CA GLN A 18 -1.10 -15.08 9.39
C GLN A 18 -0.41 -15.58 8.12
N SER A 19 0.05 -14.66 7.25
CA SER A 19 0.70 -15.03 6.00
C SER A 19 2.15 -15.50 6.19
N GLY A 20 2.78 -15.11 7.30
CA GLY A 20 4.22 -15.33 7.50
C GLY A 20 5.10 -14.54 6.53
N LEU A 21 4.52 -13.59 5.79
CA LEU A 21 5.23 -12.76 4.82
C LEU A 21 5.39 -11.34 5.36
N PRO A 22 6.56 -10.70 5.14
CA PRO A 22 6.75 -9.31 5.50
C PRO A 22 5.86 -8.40 4.63
N ALA A 23 5.47 -7.26 5.18
CA ALA A 23 4.74 -6.23 4.47
C ALA A 23 5.45 -4.87 4.58
N VAL A 24 5.28 -4.01 3.57
CA VAL A 24 5.74 -2.63 3.61
C VAL A 24 4.59 -1.71 4.00
N VAL A 25 4.78 -0.97 5.08
CA VAL A 25 3.78 -0.11 5.70
C VAL A 25 4.21 1.35 5.70
N TYR A 26 3.24 2.26 5.66
CA TYR A 26 3.46 3.70 5.57
C TYR A 26 2.65 4.41 6.63
N ARG A 27 3.22 5.46 7.22
CA ARG A 27 2.51 6.29 8.19
C ARG A 27 1.30 6.95 7.54
N CYS A 28 0.14 6.83 8.16
CA CYS A 28 -1.05 7.54 7.71
C CYS A 28 -0.89 9.05 7.93
N GLU A 29 -1.16 9.83 6.88
CA GLU A 29 -1.12 11.31 6.90
C GLU A 29 -2.47 11.95 6.55
N ILE A 30 -3.58 11.22 6.72
CA ILE A 30 -4.91 11.81 6.61
C ILE A 30 -5.05 12.93 7.65
N GLN A 31 -5.39 14.14 7.21
CA GLN A 31 -5.65 15.27 8.10
C GLN A 31 -6.86 15.00 9.00
N GLY A 32 -6.84 15.60 10.19
CA GLY A 32 -7.84 15.42 11.23
C GLY A 32 -7.17 14.98 12.53
N VAL A 33 -7.77 14.00 13.21
CA VAL A 33 -7.13 13.39 14.39
C VAL A 33 -5.96 12.52 13.93
N PRO A 34 -4.72 12.78 14.37
CA PRO A 34 -3.58 11.96 13.97
C PRO A 34 -3.77 10.54 14.53
N CYS A 35 -4.10 9.58 13.67
CA CYS A 35 -4.22 8.18 14.09
C CYS A 35 -2.86 7.55 14.39
N GLY A 36 -1.77 8.06 13.79
CA GLY A 36 -0.40 7.57 14.00
C GLY A 36 -0.14 6.15 13.50
N LEU A 37 -1.13 5.50 12.88
CA LEU A 37 -1.03 4.12 12.42
C LEU A 37 -0.24 4.01 11.12
N PHE A 38 0.49 2.91 10.99
CA PHE A 38 1.17 2.50 9.77
C PHE A 38 0.32 1.48 9.01
N VAL A 39 0.08 1.72 7.73
CA VAL A 39 -0.86 0.96 6.90
C VAL A 39 -0.12 0.36 5.71
N GLU A 40 -0.43 -0.88 5.35
CA GLU A 40 0.14 -1.51 4.15
C GLU A 40 -0.17 -0.69 2.88
N GLY A 41 0.82 -0.57 1.99
CA GLY A 41 0.73 0.14 0.71
C GLY A 41 -0.17 -0.51 -0.34
N THR A 42 -1.26 -1.18 0.04
CA THR A 42 -2.21 -1.82 -0.86
C THR A 42 -3.56 -1.08 -0.89
N THR A 43 -4.26 -1.14 -2.03
CA THR A 43 -5.58 -0.50 -2.16
C THR A 43 -6.59 -1.06 -1.15
N SER A 44 -6.53 -2.37 -0.86
CA SER A 44 -7.42 -3.05 0.08
C SER A 44 -7.17 -2.62 1.52
N ALA A 45 -5.90 -2.68 1.99
CA ALA A 45 -5.56 -2.27 3.35
C ALA A 45 -5.86 -0.78 3.56
N MET A 46 -5.48 0.07 2.60
CA MET A 46 -5.80 1.50 2.66
C MET A 46 -7.31 1.74 2.68
N SER A 47 -8.10 1.06 1.84
CA SER A 47 -9.57 1.21 1.84
C SER A 47 -10.21 0.78 3.15
N ALA A 48 -9.70 -0.28 3.79
CA ALA A 48 -10.15 -0.73 5.10
C ALA A 48 -9.82 0.31 6.18
N HIS A 49 -8.57 0.79 6.21
CA HIS A 49 -8.09 1.77 7.17
C HIS A 49 -8.89 3.08 7.13
N LEU A 50 -9.16 3.62 5.93
CA LEU A 50 -9.88 4.89 5.76
C LEU A 50 -11.32 4.87 6.30
N ARG A 51 -11.91 3.68 6.51
CA ARG A 51 -13.22 3.58 7.20
C ARG A 51 -13.14 4.10 8.63
N GLY A 52 -12.00 3.92 9.30
CA GLY A 52 -11.74 4.48 10.64
C GLY A 52 -11.65 6.02 10.64
N HIS A 53 -11.41 6.63 9.47
CA HIS A 53 -11.44 8.08 9.27
C HIS A 53 -12.81 8.59 8.79
N GLY A 54 -13.86 7.76 8.87
CA GLY A 54 -15.20 8.13 8.42
C GLY A 54 -15.35 8.19 6.89
N ILE A 55 -14.36 7.73 6.13
CA ILE A 55 -14.43 7.66 4.67
C ILE A 55 -15.15 6.38 4.26
N VAL A 56 -16.45 6.41 4.51
CA VAL A 56 -17.41 5.33 4.26
C VAL A 56 -18.45 5.78 3.23
N GLY A 57 -19.22 4.83 2.71
CA GLY A 57 -20.25 5.10 1.71
C GLY A 57 -20.01 4.38 0.38
N PRO A 58 -20.89 4.60 -0.61
CA PRO A 58 -20.85 3.90 -1.88
C PRO A 58 -19.67 4.38 -2.73
N ASP A 59 -19.14 3.50 -3.58
CA ASP A 59 -17.91 3.77 -4.34
C ASP A 59 -18.04 4.91 -5.35
N ASN A 60 -19.27 5.27 -5.76
CA ASN A 60 -19.55 6.39 -6.66
C ASN A 60 -19.68 7.74 -5.94
N ALA A 61 -19.74 7.77 -4.60
CA ALA A 61 -19.81 9.03 -3.85
C ALA A 61 -18.54 9.86 -4.04
N SER A 62 -18.69 11.18 -4.10
CA SER A 62 -17.56 12.11 -4.16
C SER A 62 -16.92 12.27 -2.79
N THR A 63 -15.60 12.20 -2.73
CA THR A 63 -14.81 12.40 -1.51
C THR A 63 -13.49 13.09 -1.84
N SER A 64 -13.03 13.96 -0.94
CA SER A 64 -11.77 14.67 -1.10
C SER A 64 -10.63 13.92 -0.40
N CYS A 65 -9.49 13.83 -1.07
CA CYS A 65 -8.26 13.39 -0.45
C CYS A 65 -7.77 14.48 0.49
N THR A 66 -7.46 14.10 1.73
CA THR A 66 -6.89 14.96 2.78
C THR A 66 -5.53 14.43 3.25
N TRP A 67 -4.84 13.65 2.41
CA TRP A 67 -3.50 13.15 2.71
C TRP A 67 -2.47 14.27 2.64
N GLY A 68 -1.72 14.50 3.72
CA GLY A 68 -0.75 15.60 3.77
C GLY A 68 -1.46 16.92 3.49
N SER A 69 -1.02 17.69 2.48
CA SER A 69 -1.68 18.91 2.01
C SER A 69 -2.57 18.72 0.76
N CYS A 70 -2.86 17.48 0.38
CA CYS A 70 -3.70 17.19 -0.78
C CYS A 70 -5.17 17.63 -0.54
N SER A 71 -5.83 18.08 -1.62
CA SER A 71 -7.23 18.53 -1.61
C SER A 71 -8.01 18.06 -2.85
N LYS A 72 -7.48 17.06 -3.58
CA LYS A 72 -8.07 16.57 -4.83
C LYS A 72 -9.31 15.72 -4.56
N THR A 73 -10.37 15.92 -5.35
CA THR A 73 -11.64 15.18 -5.23
C THR A 73 -11.70 13.99 -6.18
N PHE A 74 -12.19 12.86 -5.67
CA PHE A 74 -12.35 11.62 -6.42
C PHE A 74 -13.66 10.92 -6.07
N LYS A 75 -14.04 9.92 -6.87
CA LYS A 75 -14.99 8.89 -6.42
C LYS A 75 -14.37 8.11 -5.27
N ARG A 76 -15.17 7.74 -4.27
CA ARG A 76 -14.74 6.99 -3.07
C ARG A 76 -13.97 5.73 -3.40
N GLY A 77 -14.44 4.94 -4.37
CA GLY A 77 -13.76 3.72 -4.82
C GLY A 77 -12.40 3.96 -5.50
N SER A 78 -12.06 5.21 -5.83
CA SER A 78 -10.78 5.60 -6.41
C SER A 78 -9.81 6.25 -5.42
N LEU A 79 -10.28 6.62 -4.22
CA LEU A 79 -9.47 7.37 -3.27
C LEU A 79 -8.26 6.57 -2.76
N SER A 80 -8.46 5.31 -2.36
CA SER A 80 -7.37 4.44 -1.87
C SER A 80 -6.26 4.29 -2.91
N ARG A 81 -6.63 4.15 -4.20
CA ARG A 81 -5.68 4.09 -5.31
C ARG A 81 -4.94 5.41 -5.50
N HIS A 82 -5.64 6.54 -5.35
CA HIS A 82 -5.00 7.84 -5.39
C HIS A 82 -3.98 8.00 -4.26
N ILE A 83 -4.28 7.56 -3.03
CA ILE A 83 -3.36 7.66 -1.90
C ILE A 83 -2.05 6.90 -2.16
N LEU A 84 -2.07 5.76 -2.86
CA LEU A 84 -0.85 5.05 -3.26
C LEU A 84 0.13 5.91 -4.08
N THR A 85 -0.35 6.97 -4.73
CA THR A 85 0.51 7.93 -5.45
C THR A 85 1.31 8.82 -4.51
N HIS A 86 0.79 9.15 -3.32
CA HIS A 86 1.53 9.86 -2.27
C HIS A 86 2.60 8.95 -1.68
N LEU A 87 2.27 7.68 -1.51
CA LEU A 87 3.21 6.67 -1.01
C LEU A 87 4.31 6.31 -2.01
N GLY A 88 4.21 6.73 -3.28
CA GLY A 88 5.16 6.35 -4.33
C GLY A 88 5.08 4.88 -4.77
N VAL A 89 4.04 4.14 -4.35
CA VAL A 89 3.86 2.73 -4.69
C VAL A 89 3.54 2.57 -6.17
N LYS A 90 4.32 1.72 -6.86
CA LYS A 90 4.21 1.46 -8.30
C LYS A 90 4.24 -0.04 -8.56
N VAL A 91 4.17 -0.42 -9.84
CA VAL A 91 4.26 -1.82 -10.28
C VAL A 91 5.25 -1.92 -11.43
N ARG A 92 6.12 -2.93 -11.38
CA ARG A 92 7.17 -3.20 -12.35
C ARG A 92 6.90 -4.51 -13.08
N CYS A 93 7.19 -4.54 -14.37
CA CYS A 93 7.28 -5.78 -15.14
C CYS A 93 8.57 -6.52 -14.75
N SER A 94 8.46 -7.80 -14.37
CA SER A 94 9.64 -8.59 -13.98
C SER A 94 10.66 -8.78 -15.11
N VAL A 95 10.22 -8.72 -16.38
CA VAL A 95 11.08 -8.93 -17.57
C VAL A 95 11.70 -7.63 -18.08
N CYS A 96 10.92 -6.71 -18.63
CA CYS A 96 11.48 -5.49 -19.24
C CYS A 96 11.71 -4.35 -18.24
N ARG A 97 11.38 -4.56 -16.97
CA ARG A 97 11.56 -3.58 -15.88
C ARG A 97 10.78 -2.27 -16.06
N VAL A 98 9.86 -2.18 -17.03
CA VAL A 98 8.98 -1.02 -17.17
C VAL A 98 8.16 -0.84 -15.91
N VAL A 99 8.08 0.40 -15.44
CA VAL A 99 7.31 0.77 -14.26
C VAL A 99 6.04 1.49 -14.70
N LYS A 100 4.90 1.11 -14.12
CA LYS A 100 3.63 1.84 -14.24
C LYS A 100 3.11 2.15 -12.84
N CYS A 101 2.27 3.17 -12.75
CA CYS A 101 1.65 3.58 -11.49
C CYS A 101 0.59 2.59 -10.98
N ARG A 102 0.15 1.61 -11.79
CA ARG A 102 -0.97 0.72 -11.45
C ARG A 102 -0.78 -0.70 -12.00
N ARG A 103 -1.36 -1.67 -11.27
CA ARG A 103 -1.30 -3.09 -11.62
C ARG A 103 -2.04 -3.44 -12.91
N ASP A 104 -3.18 -2.82 -13.19
CA ASP A 104 -3.93 -3.05 -14.43
C ASP A 104 -3.16 -2.56 -15.67
N LEU A 105 -2.39 -1.47 -15.55
CA LEU A 105 -1.54 -0.99 -16.63
C LEU A 105 -0.37 -1.94 -16.91
N ILE A 106 0.25 -2.52 -15.87
CA ILE A 106 1.26 -3.56 -16.07
C ILE A 106 0.65 -4.83 -16.64
N ARG A 107 -0.53 -5.26 -16.19
CA ARG A 107 -1.21 -6.43 -16.78
C ARG A 107 -1.54 -6.22 -18.26
N ALA A 108 -2.03 -5.04 -18.63
CA ALA A 108 -2.26 -4.69 -20.03
C ALA A 108 -0.95 -4.76 -20.83
N HIS A 109 0.14 -4.21 -20.29
CA HIS A 109 1.48 -4.30 -20.90
C HIS A 109 1.94 -5.76 -21.08
N ILE A 110 1.83 -6.61 -20.05
CA ILE A 110 2.22 -8.03 -20.09
C ILE A 110 1.43 -8.76 -21.18
N LYS A 111 0.12 -8.49 -21.28
CA LYS A 111 -0.75 -9.11 -22.27
C LYS A 111 -0.43 -8.69 -23.71
N THR A 112 -0.02 -7.44 -23.94
CA THR A 112 0.19 -6.91 -25.30
C THR A 112 1.63 -6.96 -25.77
N SER A 113 2.60 -7.16 -24.86
CA SER A 113 4.02 -7.20 -25.19
C SER A 113 4.47 -8.64 -25.49
N THR A 114 4.93 -8.87 -26.72
CA THR A 114 5.47 -10.16 -27.15
C THR A 114 6.66 -10.62 -26.31
N SER A 115 7.50 -9.69 -25.85
CA SER A 115 8.67 -9.99 -25.01
C SER A 115 8.34 -10.17 -23.52
N CYS A 116 7.15 -9.76 -23.07
CA CYS A 116 6.79 -9.77 -21.65
C CYS A 116 5.58 -10.66 -21.34
N HIS A 117 5.15 -11.53 -22.26
CA HIS A 117 3.96 -12.37 -22.08
C HIS A 117 4.02 -13.31 -20.86
N PHE A 118 5.23 -13.67 -20.41
CA PHE A 118 5.47 -14.48 -19.21
C PHE A 118 5.92 -13.66 -17.99
N ALA A 119 5.93 -12.34 -18.10
CA ALA A 119 6.32 -11.50 -17.00
C ALA A 119 5.26 -11.51 -15.89
N SER A 120 5.71 -11.24 -14.68
CA SER A 120 4.85 -11.01 -13.52
C SER A 120 4.83 -9.52 -13.19
N ALA A 121 3.81 -9.13 -12.41
CA ALA A 121 3.64 -7.77 -11.92
C ALA A 121 4.21 -7.66 -10.50
N GLU A 122 5.39 -7.08 -10.37
CA GLU A 122 6.08 -6.89 -9.09
C GLU A 122 5.68 -5.54 -8.48
N THR A 123 5.32 -5.52 -7.20
CA THR A 123 5.12 -4.25 -6.49
C THR A 123 6.46 -3.53 -6.33
N VAL A 124 6.45 -2.22 -6.49
CA VAL A 124 7.57 -1.35 -6.17
C VAL A 124 7.11 -0.46 -5.03
N ASP A 125 7.64 -0.71 -3.86
CA ASP A 125 7.39 0.12 -2.69
C ASP A 125 8.03 1.49 -2.85
N GLY A 126 7.41 2.50 -2.24
CA GLY A 126 7.93 3.84 -2.25
C GLY A 126 8.99 4.07 -1.17
N PRO A 127 9.64 5.23 -1.20
CA PRO A 127 10.84 5.50 -0.41
C PRO A 127 10.60 5.55 1.11
N GLU A 128 9.40 5.97 1.54
CA GLU A 128 9.06 6.17 2.96
C GLU A 128 8.45 4.91 3.64
N GLY A 129 8.59 3.74 2.99
CA GLY A 129 8.02 2.48 3.47
C GLY A 129 8.86 1.81 4.55
N TYR A 130 8.20 1.25 5.57
CA TYR A 130 8.82 0.48 6.65
C TYR A 130 8.50 -1.00 6.47
N ILE A 131 9.49 -1.87 6.65
CA ILE A 131 9.28 -3.32 6.59
C ILE A 131 8.80 -3.82 7.96
N VAL A 132 7.65 -4.49 7.98
CA VAL A 132 7.13 -5.22 9.14
C VAL A 132 7.24 -6.70 8.84
N ALA A 133 8.02 -7.41 9.65
CA ALA A 133 8.17 -8.86 9.57
C ALA A 133 7.25 -9.56 10.60
N PRO A 134 6.80 -10.80 10.32
CA PRO A 134 6.07 -11.61 11.29
C PRO A 134 6.95 -11.92 12.51
N MET A 135 6.34 -12.11 13.68
CA MET A 135 7.07 -12.36 14.93
C MET A 135 7.89 -13.65 14.88
N THR A 136 7.48 -14.61 14.04
CA THR A 136 8.20 -15.87 13.80
C THR A 136 9.50 -15.71 13.00
N TRP A 137 9.72 -14.57 12.34
CA TRP A 137 10.95 -14.31 11.56
C TRP A 137 12.19 -14.11 12.46
N SER A 138 12.00 -13.62 13.68
CA SER A 138 13.09 -13.29 14.60
C SER A 138 13.75 -14.51 15.27
N ALA A 139 13.28 -15.74 15.02
CA ALA A 139 13.76 -16.94 15.69
C ALA A 139 14.84 -17.74 14.90
N ILE A 140 15.22 -17.33 13.68
CA ILE A 140 16.08 -18.16 12.80
C ILE A 140 17.53 -17.64 12.65
N HIS A 141 17.87 -16.44 13.14
CA HIS A 141 19.25 -15.93 13.09
C HIS A 141 19.93 -15.84 14.47
N GLN A 142 19.96 -16.97 15.18
CA GLN A 142 20.95 -17.24 16.23
C GLN A 142 21.66 -18.55 15.89
N VAL A 143 22.74 -18.46 15.10
CA VAL A 143 23.81 -19.47 15.02
C VAL A 143 25.13 -18.74 15.12
#